data_AF-A0A849VKT6-F1
#
_entry.id   AF-A0A849VKT6-F1
#
_cell.length_a   1.000
_cell.length_b   1.000
_cell.length_c   1.000
_cell.angle_alpha   90.00
_cell.angle_beta   90.00
_cell.angle_gamma   90.00
#
_symmetry.space_group_name_H-M   'P 1'
#
loop_
_entity.id
_entity.type
_entity.pdbx_description
1 polymer ?
#
loop_
_entity_poly.entity_id
_entity_poly.type
_entity_poly.pdbx_seq_one_letter_code
_entity_poly.pdbx_strand_id
1 'polypeptide(L)'
;MRPTLNQPLLLTMTQPPVLLSFSARALDEHAEDQACQHALQYDTLKLDYHSLGLSFLCELPFDAQLGDVIALYATPIQARYASFSAESPLTKQALETGHQSLHLTGYGESGEYIVQLNLIGRHGMVKNSVEYNAYINSSVQGDGLSSHKPPLISGSMTSALKRHTTNLMASLLAIF
;
A
#
# COMPACT_ATOMS: atom_id res chain seq x y z
N MET A 1 39.09 18.36 -28.32
CA MET A 1 39.08 17.65 -27.03
C MET A 1 37.87 18.13 -26.24
N ARG A 2 36.86 17.27 -26.09
CA ARG A 2 35.71 17.49 -25.18
C ARG A 2 36.09 17.00 -23.79
N PRO A 3 35.47 17.57 -22.75
CA PRO A 3 34.73 16.70 -21.85
C PRO A 3 33.29 17.21 -21.78
N THR A 4 32.38 16.48 -22.41
CA THR A 4 30.95 16.53 -22.12
C THR A 4 30.77 15.92 -20.74
N LEU A 5 30.48 16.78 -19.76
CA LEU A 5 30.14 16.37 -18.41
C LEU A 5 28.75 15.71 -18.47
N ASN A 6 28.74 14.38 -18.39
CA ASN A 6 27.54 13.60 -18.14
C ASN A 6 26.97 14.04 -16.79
N GLN A 7 25.96 14.91 -16.79
CA GLN A 7 25.04 15.01 -15.66
C GLN A 7 24.11 13.79 -15.71
N PRO A 8 24.00 13.00 -14.63
CA PRO A 8 22.97 11.99 -14.56
C PRO A 8 21.60 12.67 -14.49
N LEU A 9 20.70 12.25 -15.38
CA LEU A 9 19.27 12.54 -15.32
C LEU A 9 18.73 12.11 -13.95
N LEU A 10 18.55 13.06 -13.04
CA LEU A 10 17.76 12.90 -11.82
C LEU A 10 16.27 12.90 -12.22
N LEU A 11 15.84 11.81 -12.85
CA LEU A 11 14.42 11.48 -13.01
C LEU A 11 13.91 10.93 -11.66
N THR A 12 13.80 11.79 -10.65
CA THR A 12 12.93 11.53 -9.51
C THR A 12 11.62 12.22 -9.79
N MET A 13 10.76 11.57 -10.59
CA MET A 13 9.32 11.83 -10.56
C MET A 13 8.75 11.23 -9.25
N THR A 14 9.24 11.70 -8.11
CA THR A 14 8.68 11.35 -6.80
C THR A 14 7.50 12.28 -6.60
N GLN A 15 6.28 11.77 -6.77
CA GLN A 15 5.09 12.48 -6.31
C GLN A 15 5.35 12.97 -4.87
N PRO A 16 4.95 14.21 -4.53
CA PRO A 16 5.10 14.73 -3.18
C PRO A 16 4.45 13.75 -2.20
N PRO A 17 5.06 13.51 -1.02
CA PRO A 17 4.48 12.58 -0.05
C PRO A 17 3.09 13.06 0.38
N VAL A 18 2.22 12.10 0.67
CA VAL A 18 0.90 12.39 1.19
C VAL A 18 1.01 12.58 2.70
N LEU A 19 0.54 13.72 3.20
CA LEU A 19 0.56 14.06 4.62
C LEU A 19 -0.69 13.49 5.31
N LEU A 20 -0.48 12.65 6.32
CA LEU A 20 -1.53 12.03 7.13
C LEU A 20 -1.42 12.47 8.60
N SER A 21 -2.55 12.77 9.25
CA SER A 21 -2.64 13.18 10.65
C SER A 21 -3.66 12.36 11.44
N PHE A 22 -3.33 12.00 12.68
CA PHE A 22 -4.25 11.31 13.60
C PHE A 22 -5.44 12.19 14.03
N SER A 23 -5.37 13.51 13.81
CA SER A 23 -6.44 14.42 14.21
C SER A 23 -7.30 14.85 13.03
N ALA A 24 -8.61 14.92 13.28
CA ALA A 24 -9.61 15.47 12.36
C ALA A 24 -9.38 16.94 11.98
N ARG A 25 -8.63 17.69 12.79
CA ARG A 25 -8.58 19.16 12.79
C ARG A 25 -7.20 19.76 12.52
N ALA A 26 -6.13 18.98 12.44
CA ALA A 26 -4.79 19.52 12.23
C ALA A 26 -4.30 19.20 10.82
N LEU A 27 -4.75 20.02 9.89
CA LEU A 27 -3.87 20.55 8.86
C LEU A 27 -4.04 22.05 9.02
N ASP A 28 -3.25 22.63 9.92
CA ASP A 28 -3.29 24.05 10.23
C ASP A 28 -3.24 24.86 8.91
N GLU A 29 -4.05 25.91 8.78
CA GLU A 29 -4.08 26.80 7.60
C GLU A 29 -2.74 27.54 7.39
N HIS A 30 -1.72 27.23 8.20
CA HIS A 30 -0.36 27.74 8.15
C HIS A 30 0.70 26.70 7.74
N ALA A 31 0.32 25.44 7.52
CA ALA A 31 1.17 24.45 6.86
C ALA A 31 1.04 24.59 5.33
N GLU A 32 1.29 25.78 4.79
CA GLU A 32 1.53 25.96 3.35
C GLU A 32 2.94 25.49 2.97
N ASP A 33 3.32 24.28 3.39
CA ASP A 33 4.47 23.62 2.80
C ASP A 33 4.00 23.06 1.44
N GLN A 34 4.35 23.79 0.37
CA GLN A 34 4.04 23.50 -1.05
C GLN A 34 4.54 22.13 -1.57
N ALA A 35 4.96 21.22 -0.68
CA ALA A 35 5.61 19.96 -0.98
C ALA A 35 4.84 18.70 -0.52
N CYS A 36 3.64 18.83 0.08
CA CYS A 36 2.81 17.68 0.48
C CYS A 36 1.37 17.77 -0.04
N GLN A 37 0.75 16.63 -0.35
CA GLN A 37 -0.70 16.55 -0.56
C GLN A 37 -1.38 16.32 0.78
N HIS A 38 -2.25 17.24 1.17
CA HIS A 38 -2.95 17.24 2.45
C HIS A 38 -4.18 16.34 2.40
N ALA A 39 -4.24 15.32 3.26
CA ALA A 39 -5.43 14.49 3.43
C ALA A 39 -6.41 15.14 4.42
N LEU A 40 -7.48 15.76 3.93
CA LEU A 40 -8.57 16.24 4.79
C LEU A 40 -9.43 15.05 5.26
N GLN A 41 -9.98 15.17 6.48
CA GLN A 41 -10.99 14.21 6.94
C GLN A 41 -12.16 14.22 5.94
N TYR A 42 -12.64 13.04 5.56
CA TYR A 42 -13.71 12.78 4.57
C TYR A 42 -13.34 12.85 3.09
N ASP A 43 -12.13 13.28 2.72
CA ASP A 43 -11.67 13.15 1.33
C ASP A 43 -11.25 11.72 1.01
N THR A 44 -11.46 11.32 -0.25
CA THR A 44 -10.92 10.06 -0.78
C THR A 44 -9.55 10.32 -1.39
N LEU A 45 -8.50 9.75 -0.79
CA LEU A 45 -7.13 9.85 -1.27
C LEU A 45 -7.01 9.19 -2.65
N LYS A 46 -6.57 9.93 -3.66
CA LYS A 46 -6.27 9.36 -4.98
C LYS A 46 -4.77 9.08 -5.03
N LEU A 47 -4.41 7.81 -5.08
CA LEU A 47 -3.03 7.35 -4.95
C LEU A 47 -2.61 6.61 -6.22
N ASP A 48 -1.57 7.06 -6.90
CA ASP A 48 -1.04 6.38 -8.07
C ASP A 48 0.12 5.45 -7.65
N TYR A 49 -0.20 4.18 -7.47
CA TYR A 49 0.80 3.19 -7.04
C TYR A 49 1.66 2.75 -8.24
N HIS A 50 2.97 2.85 -8.03
CA HIS A 50 4.00 2.41 -8.96
C HIS A 50 4.94 1.39 -8.30
N SER A 51 5.80 0.75 -9.08
CA SER A 51 6.71 -0.31 -8.61
C SER A 51 7.62 0.08 -7.46
N LEU A 52 7.88 1.38 -7.27
CA LEU A 52 8.69 1.88 -6.17
C LEU A 52 7.94 1.93 -4.84
N GLY A 53 6.61 2.04 -4.83
CA GLY A 53 5.79 2.25 -3.62
C GLY A 53 5.25 3.68 -3.50
N LEU A 54 4.54 3.96 -2.41
CA LEU A 54 3.96 5.27 -2.11
C LEU A 54 4.57 5.86 -0.83
N SER A 55 5.01 7.10 -0.89
CA SER A 55 5.60 7.80 0.26
C SER A 55 4.55 8.59 1.01
N PHE A 56 4.51 8.41 2.33
CA PHE A 56 3.66 9.13 3.26
C PHE A 56 4.53 9.88 4.27
N LEU A 57 4.11 11.09 4.62
CA LEU A 57 4.61 11.80 5.77
C LEU A 57 3.53 11.75 6.84
N CYS A 58 3.80 11.13 7.98
CA CYS A 58 2.81 10.94 9.03
C CYS A 58 3.11 11.89 10.19
N GLU A 59 2.17 12.75 10.53
CA GLU A 59 2.22 13.59 11.73
C GLU A 59 2.05 12.71 12.97
N LEU A 60 2.91 12.94 13.97
CA LEU A 60 2.87 12.20 15.22
C LEU A 60 1.93 12.88 16.23
N PRO A 61 1.11 12.12 16.98
CA PRO A 61 0.32 12.67 18.06
C PRO A 61 1.23 13.06 19.24
N PHE A 62 0.76 13.97 20.09
CA PHE A 62 1.53 14.54 21.21
C PHE A 62 2.05 13.50 22.21
N ASP A 63 1.41 12.33 22.29
CA ASP A 63 1.76 11.26 23.22
C ASP A 63 2.73 10.23 22.61
N ALA A 64 3.18 10.42 21.37
CA ALA A 64 4.16 9.56 20.71
C ALA A 64 5.50 9.51 21.45
N GLN A 65 6.08 8.32 21.59
CA GLN A 65 7.31 8.10 22.35
C GLN A 65 8.31 7.21 21.64
N LEU A 66 9.57 7.32 22.05
CA LEU A 66 10.63 6.47 21.52
C LEU A 66 10.35 5.00 21.86
N GLY A 67 10.40 4.15 20.84
CA GLY A 67 10.06 2.72 20.95
C GLY A 67 8.61 2.40 20.59
N ASP A 68 7.74 3.40 20.38
CA ASP A 68 6.48 3.19 19.66
C ASP A 68 6.76 2.87 18.18
N VAL A 69 5.79 2.26 17.52
CA VAL A 69 5.82 1.93 16.08
C VAL A 69 4.68 2.67 15.39
N ILE A 70 4.98 3.34 14.28
CA ILE A 70 3.97 3.87 13.38
C ILE A 70 3.76 2.90 12.23
N ALA A 71 2.50 2.62 11.92
CA ALA A 71 2.11 1.60 10.97
C ALA A 71 1.01 2.13 10.05
N LEU A 72 1.09 1.78 8.77
CA LEU A 72 0.13 2.13 7.74
C LEU A 72 -0.26 0.88 6.98
N TYR A 73 -1.56 0.63 6.85
CA TYR A 73 -2.11 -0.52 6.14
C TYR A 73 -3.14 -0.07 5.14
N ALA A 74 -3.12 -0.62 3.92
CA ALA A 74 -4.17 -0.40 2.94
C ALA A 74 -4.88 -1.72 2.63
N THR A 75 -6.16 -1.78 2.96
CA THR A 75 -7.01 -2.97 2.81
C THR A 75 -8.10 -2.70 1.77
N PRO A 76 -8.22 -3.52 0.71
CA PRO A 76 -9.34 -3.40 -0.23
C PRO A 76 -10.66 -3.56 0.53
N ILE A 77 -11.71 -2.80 0.16
CA ILE A 77 -13.01 -2.82 0.87
C ILE A 77 -13.62 -4.24 0.97
N GLN A 78 -13.34 -5.09 -0.01
CA GLN A 78 -13.88 -6.46 -0.08
C GLN A 78 -12.96 -7.52 0.55
N ALA A 79 -11.77 -7.13 1.02
CA ALA A 79 -10.76 -8.05 1.55
C ALA A 79 -10.76 -8.07 3.08
N ARG A 80 -10.16 -9.14 3.64
CA ARG A 80 -9.96 -9.28 5.10
C ARG A 80 -8.57 -8.87 5.58
N TYR A 81 -7.65 -8.66 4.65
CA TYR A 81 -6.24 -8.44 4.94
C TYR A 81 -5.71 -7.31 4.07
N ALA A 82 -4.72 -6.59 4.60
CA ALA A 82 -4.07 -5.52 3.88
C ALA A 82 -3.31 -6.05 2.65
N SER A 83 -3.44 -5.34 1.53
CA SER A 83 -2.68 -5.58 0.30
C SER A 83 -1.37 -4.79 0.27
N PHE A 84 -1.32 -3.70 1.01
CA PHE A 84 -0.13 -2.86 1.18
C PHE A 84 0.10 -2.54 2.65
N SER A 85 1.36 -2.44 3.05
CA SER A 85 1.75 -2.16 4.43
C SER A 85 3.06 -1.40 4.52
N ALA A 86 3.20 -0.60 5.56
CA ALA A 86 4.45 0.03 5.97
C ALA A 86 4.48 0.15 7.49
N GLU A 87 5.61 -0.19 8.10
CA GLU A 87 5.81 -0.06 9.54
C GLU A 87 7.22 0.47 9.81
N SER A 88 7.34 1.37 10.77
CA SER A 88 8.65 1.84 11.25
C SER A 88 8.60 2.15 12.74
N PRO A 89 9.62 1.76 13.52
CA PRO A 89 9.78 2.30 14.87
C PRO A 89 10.00 3.81 14.79
N LEU A 90 9.47 4.54 15.77
CA LEU A 90 9.71 5.97 15.88
C LEU A 90 11.18 6.25 16.19
N THR A 91 11.76 7.16 15.42
CA THR A 91 13.13 7.63 15.61
C THR A 91 13.15 8.88 16.49
N LYS A 92 14.31 9.20 17.09
CA LYS A 92 14.48 10.46 17.83
C LYS A 92 14.21 11.67 16.94
N GLN A 93 14.73 11.65 15.72
CA GLN A 93 14.51 12.69 14.72
C GLN A 93 13.02 12.89 14.45
N ALA A 94 12.25 11.82 14.30
CA ALA A 94 10.81 11.93 14.06
C ALA A 94 10.04 12.56 15.23
N LEU A 95 10.45 12.27 16.47
CA LEU A 95 9.87 12.92 17.66
C LEU A 95 10.24 14.40 17.74
N GLU A 96 11.46 14.77 17.31
CA GLU A 96 11.92 16.16 17.26
C GLU A 96 11.22 16.97 16.17
N THR A 97 10.99 16.37 14.99
CA THR A 97 10.31 17.03 13.86
C THR A 97 8.79 16.91 13.90
N GLY A 98 8.24 16.06 14.78
CA GLY A 98 6.81 15.74 14.82
C GLY A 98 6.32 14.86 13.67
N HIS A 99 7.20 14.33 12.82
CA HIS A 99 6.82 13.60 11.61
C HIS A 99 7.68 12.37 11.37
N GLN A 100 7.06 11.27 10.93
CA GLN A 100 7.76 10.06 10.49
C GLN A 100 7.35 9.72 9.05
N SER A 101 8.33 9.53 8.18
CA SER A 101 8.07 9.05 6.82
C SER A 101 7.83 7.55 6.82
N LEU A 102 6.80 7.12 6.09
CA LEU A 102 6.51 5.72 5.80
C LEU A 102 6.45 5.50 4.30
N HIS A 103 6.86 4.30 3.87
CA HIS A 103 6.87 3.93 2.47
C HIS A 103 6.01 2.68 2.26
N LEU A 104 4.80 2.90 1.77
CA LEU A 104 3.78 1.89 1.59
C LEU A 104 4.10 1.03 0.37
N THR A 105 4.31 -0.26 0.61
CA THR A 105 4.64 -1.25 -0.42
C THR A 105 3.72 -2.45 -0.31
N GLY A 106 3.57 -3.19 -1.41
CA GLY A 106 2.70 -4.35 -1.48
C GLY A 106 2.24 -4.66 -2.89
N TYR A 107 1.16 -5.44 -2.98
CA TYR A 107 0.56 -5.87 -4.23
C TYR A 107 -0.97 -5.88 -4.09
N GLY A 108 -1.64 -5.21 -5.01
CA GLY A 108 -3.10 -5.14 -5.07
C GLY A 108 -3.57 -4.59 -6.42
N GLU A 109 -4.84 -4.83 -6.72
CA GLU A 109 -5.49 -4.32 -7.92
C GLU A 109 -5.89 -2.85 -7.75
N SER A 110 -6.13 -2.13 -8.86
CA SER A 110 -6.70 -0.80 -8.78
C SER A 110 -8.11 -0.84 -8.19
N GLY A 111 -8.43 0.06 -7.27
CA GLY A 111 -9.76 0.11 -6.67
C GLY A 111 -9.81 0.89 -5.37
N GLU A 112 -10.89 0.66 -4.62
CA GLU A 112 -11.15 1.31 -3.34
C GLU A 112 -10.53 0.53 -2.17
N TYR A 113 -9.87 1.28 -1.29
CA TYR A 113 -9.15 0.80 -0.13
C TYR A 113 -9.50 1.64 1.09
N ILE A 114 -9.43 1.00 2.26
CA ILE A 114 -9.34 1.68 3.55
C ILE A 114 -7.87 1.73 3.94
N VAL A 115 -7.34 2.93 4.11
CA VAL A 115 -5.98 3.17 4.60
C VAL A 115 -6.07 3.47 6.10
N GLN A 116 -5.46 2.62 6.92
CA GLN A 116 -5.46 2.75 8.37
C GLN A 116 -4.06 3.14 8.87
N LEU A 117 -3.96 4.31 9.49
CA LEU A 117 -2.76 4.80 10.16
C LEU A 117 -2.87 4.52 11.66
N ASN A 118 -1.88 3.82 12.21
CA ASN A 118 -1.82 3.38 13.59
C ASN A 118 -0.55 3.86 14.29
N LEU A 119 -0.67 4.27 15.54
CA LEU A 119 0.44 4.37 16.48
C LEU A 119 0.33 3.23 17.49
N ILE A 120 1.35 2.38 17.54
CA ILE A 120 1.39 1.19 18.39
C ILE A 120 2.42 1.42 19.49
N GLY A 121 2.00 1.29 20.75
CA GLY A 121 2.88 1.42 21.90
C GLY A 121 3.84 0.24 22.04
N ARG A 122 4.89 0.42 22.84
CA ARG A 122 5.94 -0.59 23.13
C ARG A 122 5.45 -2.00 23.53
N HIS A 123 4.23 -2.11 24.06
CA HIS A 123 3.63 -3.38 24.48
C HIS A 123 2.68 -3.98 23.43
N GLY A 124 2.70 -3.48 22.19
CA GLY A 124 1.84 -3.94 21.10
C GLY A 124 0.40 -3.41 21.15
N MET A 125 0.08 -2.53 22.10
CA MET A 125 -1.24 -1.92 22.21
C MET A 125 -1.35 -0.72 21.26
N VAL A 126 -2.44 -0.65 20.48
CA VAL A 126 -2.74 0.52 19.66
C VAL A 126 -3.08 1.71 20.58
N LYS A 127 -2.33 2.81 20.44
CA LYS A 127 -2.53 4.07 21.16
C LYS A 127 -3.50 4.98 20.41
N ASN A 128 -3.27 5.13 19.11
CA ASN A 128 -4.07 5.97 18.22
C ASN A 128 -4.28 5.24 16.89
N SER A 129 -5.45 5.46 16.28
CA SER A 129 -5.82 4.90 14.97
C SER A 129 -6.70 5.91 14.24
N VAL A 130 -6.48 6.06 12.93
CA VAL A 130 -7.34 6.83 12.03
C VAL A 130 -7.44 6.11 10.69
N GLU A 131 -8.60 6.23 10.05
CA GLU A 131 -8.89 5.63 8.76
C GLU A 131 -9.14 6.70 7.69
N TYR A 132 -8.66 6.43 6.48
CA TYR A 132 -8.89 7.23 5.29
C TYR A 132 -9.47 6.36 4.19
N ASN A 133 -10.43 6.91 3.47
CA ASN A 133 -10.86 6.33 2.21
C ASN A 133 -9.80 6.62 1.16
N ALA A 134 -9.44 5.62 0.36
CA ALA A 134 -8.48 5.78 -0.72
C ALA A 134 -8.94 5.05 -1.98
N TYR A 135 -8.61 5.62 -3.12
CA TYR A 135 -8.62 4.93 -4.40
C TYR A 135 -7.16 4.77 -4.84
N ILE A 136 -6.67 3.52 -4.86
CA ILE A 136 -5.33 3.20 -5.33
C ILE A 136 -5.43 2.83 -6.80
N ASN A 137 -4.75 3.57 -7.66
CA ASN A 137 -4.52 3.21 -9.05
C ASN A 137 -3.21 2.42 -9.14
N SER A 138 -3.34 1.10 -9.05
CA SER A 138 -2.25 0.17 -9.26
C SER A 138 -2.05 0.01 -10.77
N SER A 139 -1.10 0.76 -11.32
CA SER A 139 -0.60 0.49 -12.66
C SER A 139 0.21 -0.80 -12.61
N VAL A 140 -0.48 -1.93 -12.51
CA VAL A 140 0.11 -3.22 -12.84
C VAL A 140 0.37 -3.14 -14.34
N GLN A 141 1.54 -2.64 -14.70
CA GLN A 141 2.13 -2.95 -15.98
C GLN A 141 2.32 -4.47 -15.92
N GLY A 142 1.31 -5.19 -16.39
CA GLY A 142 1.36 -6.62 -16.58
C GLY A 142 2.51 -6.86 -17.53
N ASP A 143 3.68 -7.16 -16.97
CA ASP A 143 4.77 -7.70 -17.73
C ASP A 143 4.22 -8.95 -18.42
N GLY A 144 4.22 -8.89 -19.74
CA GLY A 144 3.46 -9.79 -20.58
C GLY A 144 3.85 -11.24 -20.38
N LEU A 145 3.01 -11.99 -19.68
CA LEU A 145 2.83 -13.40 -19.93
C LEU A 145 1.73 -13.54 -20.98
N SER A 146 2.20 -13.51 -22.23
CA SER A 146 1.52 -13.99 -23.42
C SER A 146 0.35 -14.93 -23.11
N SER A 147 -0.86 -14.44 -23.31
CA SER A 147 -2.00 -15.30 -23.64
C SER A 147 -1.68 -15.95 -24.99
N HIS A 148 -0.92 -17.04 -24.96
CA HIS A 148 -0.85 -17.96 -26.08
C HIS A 148 -2.23 -18.60 -26.21
N LYS A 149 -3.12 -17.92 -26.94
CA LYS A 149 -4.22 -18.58 -27.65
C LYS A 149 -3.59 -19.70 -28.48
N PRO A 150 -3.90 -20.99 -28.24
CA PRO A 150 -3.52 -22.01 -29.20
C PRO A 150 -4.29 -21.74 -30.51
N PRO A 151 -3.66 -21.91 -31.67
CA PRO A 151 -4.33 -21.70 -32.94
C PRO A 151 -5.45 -22.73 -33.10
N LEU A 152 -6.64 -22.23 -33.45
CA LEU A 152 -7.76 -23.02 -33.95
C LEU A 152 -7.31 -23.73 -35.23
N ILE A 153 -6.97 -25.02 -35.11
CA ILE A 153 -6.84 -25.91 -36.25
C ILE A 153 -8.13 -26.74 -36.31
N SER A 154 -8.94 -26.43 -37.32
CA SER A 154 -10.01 -27.26 -37.82
C SER A 154 -9.42 -28.61 -38.26
N GLY A 155 -9.87 -29.70 -37.64
CA GLY A 155 -9.39 -31.05 -37.92
C GLY A 155 -10.34 -32.11 -37.36
N SER A 156 -10.99 -32.81 -38.27
CA SER A 156 -11.96 -33.90 -38.09
C SER A 156 -11.44 -35.10 -37.27
N MET A 157 -12.34 -35.66 -36.46
CA MET A 157 -12.51 -37.07 -36.02
C MET A 157 -11.26 -37.97 -35.85
N THR A 158 -11.03 -38.48 -34.62
CA THR A 158 -11.18 -39.92 -34.24
C THR A 158 -10.55 -40.25 -32.86
N SER A 159 -11.35 -40.95 -32.04
CA SER A 159 -11.05 -42.09 -31.15
C SER A 159 -10.07 -42.04 -29.95
N ALA A 160 -10.59 -42.66 -28.87
CA ALA A 160 -9.92 -43.55 -27.90
C ALA A 160 -9.48 -43.02 -26.51
N LEU A 161 -10.37 -43.23 -25.53
CA LEU A 161 -10.20 -44.12 -24.35
C LEU A 161 -8.90 -44.09 -23.52
N LYS A 162 -9.01 -43.65 -22.25
CA LYS A 162 -8.76 -44.42 -20.98
C LYS A 162 -8.84 -43.46 -19.76
N ARG A 163 -9.79 -43.66 -18.84
CA ARG A 163 -9.66 -44.19 -17.45
C ARG A 163 -8.65 -43.37 -16.58
N HIS A 164 -8.94 -42.89 -15.37
CA HIS A 164 -9.39 -43.62 -14.17
C HIS A 164 -9.60 -42.67 -12.95
N THR A 165 -10.44 -43.11 -12.00
CA THR A 165 -10.43 -42.88 -10.51
C THR A 165 -10.59 -41.46 -9.94
N THR A 166 -11.75 -41.10 -9.37
CA THR A 166 -12.19 -41.28 -7.96
C THR A 166 -11.23 -40.74 -6.89
N ASN A 167 -11.68 -39.75 -6.10
CA ASN A 167 -11.59 -39.83 -4.64
C ASN A 167 -12.69 -38.98 -3.98
N LEU A 168 -13.31 -39.61 -2.98
CA LEU A 168 -14.46 -39.21 -2.19
C LEU A 168 -14.04 -38.42 -0.95
N MET A 169 -14.93 -37.49 -0.55
CA MET A 169 -15.40 -37.21 0.81
C MET A 169 -14.42 -36.90 1.97
N ALA A 170 -14.61 -35.69 2.49
CA ALA A 170 -14.96 -35.33 3.88
C ALA A 170 -14.11 -35.80 5.07
N SER A 171 -13.74 -34.82 5.91
CA SER A 171 -13.87 -34.97 7.36
C SER A 171 -14.09 -33.61 8.02
N LEU A 172 -15.27 -33.49 8.63
CA LEU A 172 -15.62 -32.56 9.70
C LEU A 172 -14.97 -33.06 10.99
N LEU A 173 -14.25 -32.19 11.70
CA LEU A 173 -13.88 -32.40 13.09
C LEU A 173 -14.39 -31.21 13.90
N ALA A 174 -15.61 -31.39 14.43
CA ALA A 174 -16.01 -30.80 15.69
C ALA A 174 -15.75 -31.86 16.78
N ILE A 175 -15.32 -31.44 17.98
CA ILE A 175 -15.92 -31.85 19.26
C ILE A 175 -15.37 -30.96 20.39
N PHE A 176 -16.31 -30.68 21.29
CA PHE A 176 -16.33 -29.91 22.53
C PHE A 176 -15.35 -30.36 23.61
#